data_AF-U5CUV3-F1
#
_entry.id   AF-U5CUV3-F1
#
_cell.length_a   1.000
_cell.length_b   1.000
_cell.length_c   1.000
_cell.angle_alpha   90.00
_cell.angle_beta   90.00
_cell.angle_gamma   90.00
#
_symmetry.space_group_name_H-M   'P 1'
#
loop_
_entity.id
_entity.type
_entity.pdbx_description
1 polymer ?
#
loop_
_entity_poly.entity_id
_entity_poly.type
_entity_poly.pdbx_seq_one_letter_code
_entity_poly.pdbx_strand_id
1 'polypeptide(L)'
;MPFDTIDPPLAIGFYCRDNDDFKDFCTRAAEIASNSNGAPLFTVTNSKPVKKDALASGSSVCEDEVSNRKLVLEADSLQLL
;
A
#
# COMPACT_ATOMS: atom_id res chain seq x y z
N MET A 1 -0.78 24.68 -10.74
CA MET A 1 0.17 24.47 -9.63
C MET A 1 1.19 23.46 -10.10
N PRO A 2 2.49 23.78 -10.13
CA PRO A 2 3.53 22.81 -10.44
C PRO A 2 3.59 21.70 -9.37
N PHE A 3 3.93 20.47 -9.74
CA PHE A 3 4.11 19.37 -8.78
C PHE A 3 5.14 19.70 -7.70
N ASP A 4 6.19 20.45 -8.07
CA ASP A 4 7.27 20.86 -7.17
C ASP A 4 6.84 21.88 -6.10
N THR A 5 5.59 22.35 -6.15
CA THR A 5 5.03 23.29 -5.17
C THR A 5 4.04 22.63 -4.21
N ILE A 6 3.81 21.32 -4.34
CA ILE A 6 2.95 20.57 -3.44
C ILE A 6 3.72 20.30 -2.14
N ASP A 7 3.08 20.57 -1.01
CA ASP A 7 3.65 20.25 0.30
C ASP A 7 3.89 18.73 0.43
N PRO A 8 5.10 18.28 0.82
CA PRO A 8 5.41 16.84 0.85
C PRO A 8 4.49 15.97 1.73
N PRO A 9 4.01 16.42 2.90
CA PRO A 9 3.03 15.67 3.69
C PRO A 9 1.67 15.70 3.01
N LEU A 10 1.22 14.56 2.50
CA LEU A 10 -0.06 14.42 1.82
C LEU A 10 -0.83 13.20 2.32
N ALA A 11 -2.14 13.36 2.39
CA ALA A 11 -3.09 12.25 2.49
C ALA A 11 -3.88 12.17 1.19
N ILE A 12 -3.94 10.96 0.62
CA ILE A 12 -4.70 10.69 -0.61
C ILE A 12 -5.82 9.72 -0.25
N GLY A 13 -7.06 10.07 -0.63
CA GLY A 13 -8.23 9.24 -0.44
C GLY A 13 -8.71 8.65 -1.75
N PHE A 14 -9.09 7.38 -1.72
CA PHE A 14 -9.76 6.70 -2.83
C PHE A 14 -11.16 6.28 -2.39
N TYR A 15 -12.15 6.49 -3.25
CA TYR A 15 -13.52 6.07 -3.00
C TYR A 15 -13.85 4.85 -3.85
N CYS A 16 -14.32 3.78 -3.20
CA CYS A 16 -14.86 2.59 -3.84
C CYS A 16 -16.31 2.47 -3.39
N ARG A 17 -17.27 2.49 -4.33
CA ARG A 17 -18.69 2.39 -3.97
C ARG A 17 -19.04 0.99 -3.49
N ASP A 18 -18.45 -0.01 -4.13
CA ASP A 18 -18.71 -1.43 -3.92
C ASP A 18 -17.41 -2.25 -4.00
N ASN A 19 -17.56 -3.57 -3.87
CA ASN A 19 -16.42 -4.49 -3.84
C ASN A 19 -15.69 -4.57 -5.19
N ASP A 20 -16.40 -4.39 -6.29
CA ASP A 20 -15.80 -4.49 -7.62
C ASP A 20 -14.96 -3.24 -7.92
N ASP A 21 -15.42 -2.07 -7.50
CA ASP A 21 -14.58 -0.84 -7.52
C ASP A 21 -13.28 -1.01 -6.71
N PHE A 22 -13.35 -1.67 -5.55
CA PHE A 22 -12.17 -1.95 -4.73
C PHE A 22 -11.19 -2.91 -5.41
N LYS A 23 -11.70 -3.96 -6.07
CA LYS A 23 -10.87 -4.88 -6.85
C LYS A 23 -10.19 -4.18 -8.02
N ASP A 24 -10.92 -3.34 -8.76
CA ASP A 24 -10.37 -2.55 -9.86
C ASP A 24 -9.29 -1.57 -9.36
N PHE A 25 -9.51 -0.92 -8.22
CA PHE A 25 -8.49 -0.09 -7.56
C PHE A 25 -7.21 -0.90 -7.27
N CYS A 26 -7.34 -2.10 -6.68
CA CYS A 26 -6.20 -2.96 -6.40
C CYS A 26 -5.44 -3.37 -7.69
N THR A 27 -6.15 -3.72 -8.76
CA THR A 27 -5.54 -4.05 -10.05
C THR A 27 -4.73 -2.86 -10.60
N ARG A 28 -5.33 -1.66 -10.64
CA ARG A 28 -4.64 -0.46 -11.13
C ARG A 28 -3.45 -0.06 -10.26
N ALA A 29 -3.58 -0.19 -8.94
CA ALA A 29 -2.48 0.11 -8.01
C ALA A 29 -1.28 -0.85 -8.19
N ALA A 30 -1.54 -2.13 -8.50
CA ALA A 30 -0.50 -3.10 -8.82
C ALA A 30 0.24 -2.75 -10.13
N GLU A 31 -0.49 -2.29 -11.16
CA GLU A 31 0.10 -1.82 -12.42
C GLU A 31 0.99 -0.57 -12.23
N ILE A 32 0.60 0.34 -11.34
CA ILE A 32 1.44 1.50 -11.00
C ILE A 32 2.77 1.03 -10.41
N ALA A 33 2.74 0.06 -9.49
CA ALA A 33 3.95 -0.48 -8.88
C ALA A 33 4.87 -1.18 -9.91
N SER A 34 4.31 -1.87 -10.91
CA SER A 34 5.12 -2.50 -11.97
C SER A 34 5.73 -1.48 -12.93
N ASN A 35 5.05 -0.35 -13.17
CA ASN A 35 5.45 0.66 -14.15
C ASN A 35 6.27 1.81 -13.55
N SER A 36 6.33 1.95 -12.22
CA SER A 36 6.95 3.09 -11.52
C SER A 36 8.47 3.02 -11.38
N ASN A 37 9.13 2.10 -12.09
CA ASN A 37 10.59 1.91 -12.06
C ASN A 37 11.18 1.90 -10.61
N GLY A 38 10.46 1.27 -9.68
CA GLY A 38 10.88 1.07 -8.29
C GLY A 38 10.47 2.13 -7.28
N ALA A 39 9.81 3.24 -7.67
CA ALA A 39 9.43 4.31 -6.73
C ALA A 39 7.92 4.67 -6.78
N PRO A 40 7.00 3.72 -6.54
CA PRO A 40 5.59 4.08 -6.42
C PRO A 40 5.33 4.80 -5.08
N LEU A 41 4.44 5.80 -5.08
CA LEU A 41 4.05 6.54 -3.86
C LEU A 41 3.37 5.65 -2.81
N PHE A 42 2.68 4.60 -3.26
CA PHE A 42 2.05 3.60 -2.42
C PHE A 42 2.03 2.26 -3.17
N THR A 43 1.89 1.16 -2.42
CA THR A 43 1.72 -0.19 -2.98
C THR A 43 0.54 -0.89 -2.34
N VAL A 44 -0.04 -1.83 -3.07
CA VAL A 44 -1.07 -2.76 -2.54
C VAL A 44 -0.45 -4.14 -2.37
N THR A 45 -0.80 -4.82 -1.28
CA THR A 45 -0.35 -6.19 -1.02
C THR A 45 -1.54 -7.03 -0.54
N ASN A 46 -1.57 -8.29 -0.96
CA ASN A 46 -2.58 -9.24 -0.52
C ASN A 46 -2.24 -9.82 0.87
N SER A 47 -0.98 -9.70 1.31
CA SER A 47 -0.50 -10.25 2.59
C SER A 47 -0.34 -9.18 3.66
N LYS A 48 -0.35 -9.58 4.94
CA LYS A 48 0.06 -8.66 6.01
C LYS A 48 1.56 -8.40 5.85
N PRO A 49 2.04 -7.17 6.04
CA PRO A 49 3.47 -6.93 6.12
C PRO A 49 4.06 -7.78 7.25
N VAL A 50 5.07 -8.58 6.93
CA VAL A 50 5.78 -9.39 7.92
C VAL A 50 6.70 -8.46 8.69
N LYS A 51 6.60 -8.47 10.03
CA LYS A 51 7.54 -7.74 10.88
C LYS A 51 8.92 -8.38 10.73
N LYS A 52 9.93 -7.56 10.45
CA LYS A 52 11.30 -8.02 10.14
C LYS A 52 11.99 -8.73 11.32
N ASP A 53 11.40 -8.70 12.51
CA ASP A 53 11.91 -9.39 13.70
C ASP A 53 11.56 -10.89 13.75
N ALA A 54 10.80 -11.42 12.77
CA ALA A 54 10.33 -12.80 12.77
C ALA A 54 10.98 -13.71 11.70
N LEU A 55 11.95 -13.24 10.92
CA LEU A 55 12.56 -14.04 9.84
C LEU A 55 14.05 -14.31 10.08
N ALA A 56 14.32 -15.13 11.09
CA ALA A 56 15.41 -16.10 10.98
C ALA A 56 14.78 -17.41 10.50
N SER A 57 15.09 -17.80 9.26
CA SER A 57 14.79 -19.07 8.58
C SER A 57 13.72 -19.01 7.47
N GLY A 58 14.21 -19.08 6.22
CA GLY A 58 13.70 -19.95 5.15
C GLY A 58 12.30 -19.69 4.57
N SER A 59 12.28 -19.18 3.33
CA SER A 59 11.26 -19.30 2.26
C SER A 59 9.85 -19.79 2.60
N SER A 60 8.82 -19.02 2.27
CA SER A 60 7.59 -19.59 1.67
C SER A 60 6.71 -18.52 1.01
N VAL A 61 6.30 -18.84 -0.21
CA VAL A 61 5.13 -18.27 -0.91
C VAL A 61 3.88 -18.89 -0.28
N CYS A 62 2.81 -18.13 -0.02
CA CYS A 62 1.48 -18.73 0.11
C CYS A 62 0.34 -17.74 -0.20
N GLU A 63 -0.71 -18.33 -0.78
CA GLU A 63 -1.80 -17.79 -1.58
C GLU A 63 -2.97 -17.18 -0.78
N ASP A 64 -3.94 -16.69 -1.55
CA ASP A 64 -5.19 -15.98 -1.26
C ASP A 64 -6.00 -16.46 -0.06
N GLU A 65 -6.57 -15.51 0.69
CA GLU A 65 -7.88 -15.61 1.36
C GLU A 65 -8.39 -14.19 1.67
N VAL A 66 -9.47 -13.81 0.98
CA VAL A 66 -10.17 -12.51 1.09
C VAL A 66 -10.84 -12.44 2.47
N SER A 67 -10.30 -11.65 3.39
CA SER A 67 -11.06 -11.29 4.59
C SER A 67 -10.62 -9.96 5.18
N ASN A 68 -11.52 -8.97 4.99
CA ASN A 68 -11.69 -7.73 5.74
C ASN A 68 -10.41 -7.11 6.30
N ARG A 69 -9.78 -6.18 5.56
CA ARG A 69 -8.69 -5.38 6.13
C ARG A 69 -8.94 -3.89 5.95
N LYS A 70 -9.38 -3.30 7.05
CA LYS A 70 -9.15 -1.89 7.40
C LYS A 70 -7.73 -1.51 6.96
N LEU A 71 -7.63 -0.57 6.01
CA LEU A 71 -6.38 0.09 5.66
C LEU A 71 -5.95 0.90 6.89
N VAL A 72 -5.07 0.32 7.70
CA VAL A 72 -4.40 1.06 8.78
C VAL A 72 -3.27 1.83 8.11
N LEU A 73 -3.53 3.10 7.79
CA LEU A 73 -2.46 4.08 7.56
C LEU A 73 -1.87 4.36 8.95
N GLU A 74 -0.83 3.61 9.32
CA GLU A 74 -0.12 3.81 10.58
C GLU A 74 0.70 5.10 10.46
N ALA A 75 0.27 6.14 11.18
CA ALA A 75 0.88 7.46 11.21
C ALA A 75 2.13 7.52 12.13
N ASP A 76 2.90 6.43 12.22
CA ASP A 76 4.03 6.31 13.17
C ASP A 76 5.37 6.66 12.52
N SER A 77 5.44 7.84 11.90
CA SER A 77 6.73 8.50 11.62
C SER A 77 6.68 10.02 11.76
N LEU A 78 5.87 10.51 12.70
CA LEU A 78 6.17 11.78 13.38
C LEU A 78 6.94 11.48 14.68
N GLN A 79 8.19 11.02 14.55
CA GLN A 79 9.18 11.34 15.58
C GLN A 79 9.53 12.82 15.39
N LEU A 80 8.68 13.69 15.94
CA LEU A 80 9.09 15.05 16.27
C LEU A 80 10.07 14.97 17.44
N LEU A 81 11.28 15.51 17.21
CA LEU A 81 12.28 16.02 18.16
C LEU A 81 12.13 15.64 19.65
#